data_AF-A0A4P9VHW8-F1
#
_entry.id   AF-A0A4P9VHW8-F1
#
_cell.length_a   1.000
_cell.length_b   1.000
_cell.length_c   1.000
_cell.angle_alpha   90.00
_cell.angle_beta   90.00
_cell.angle_gamma   90.00
#
_symmetry.space_group_name_H-M   'P 1'
#
loop_
_entity.id
_entity.type
_entity.pdbx_description
1 polymer ?
#
loop_
_entity_poly.entity_id
_entity_poly.type
_entity_poly.pdbx_seq_one_letter_code
_entity_poly.pdbx_strand_id
1 'polypeptide(L)'
;MAHYDGHCVIFNYLDHNTKTHRRFECTAEDFMTRLTQHIPEKGFRLIRYYGFLANRVRGKLLPKVYRLLDQPEKNAQPLHWPELLKASFGVDPLVCILCQSRLVLVKRTVGKTINALRRYHYHLALMKPIPA
;
A
#
# COMPACT_ATOMS: atom_id res chain seq x y z
N MET A 1 0.69 -20.07 -3.67
CA MET A 1 0.10 -21.40 -3.97
C MET A 1 1.18 -22.42 -3.63
N ALA A 2 0.89 -23.35 -2.72
CA ALA A 2 1.88 -24.29 -2.20
C ALA A 2 1.86 -25.61 -2.97
N HIS A 3 0.69 -26.08 -3.43
CA HIS A 3 0.55 -27.30 -4.21
C HIS A 3 -0.79 -27.34 -4.97
N TYR A 4 -0.82 -28.01 -6.12
CA TYR A 4 -2.02 -28.34 -6.89
C TYR A 4 -1.78 -29.57 -7.76
N ASP A 5 -2.69 -30.55 -7.68
CA ASP A 5 -2.61 -31.83 -8.39
C ASP A 5 -3.80 -32.08 -9.34
N GLY A 6 -4.63 -31.06 -9.60
CA GLY A 6 -5.85 -31.19 -10.40
C GLY A 6 -7.12 -31.43 -9.57
N HIS A 7 -6.99 -31.95 -8.35
CA HIS A 7 -8.13 -32.25 -7.47
C HIS A 7 -8.12 -31.44 -6.18
N CYS A 8 -6.94 -31.13 -5.66
CA CYS A 8 -6.74 -30.42 -4.40
C CYS A 8 -5.86 -29.20 -4.61
N VAL A 9 -6.22 -28.08 -3.97
CA VAL A 9 -5.45 -26.84 -3.94
C VAL A 9 -5.00 -26.56 -2.52
N ILE A 10 -3.70 -26.34 -2.34
CA ILE A 10 -3.11 -25.96 -1.06
C ILE A 10 -2.44 -24.59 -1.18
N PHE A 11 -2.73 -23.70 -0.23
CA PHE A 11 -2.04 -22.41 -0.13
C PHE A 11 -1.85 -21.96 1.31
N ASN A 12 -0.81 -21.16 1.53
CA ASN A 12 -0.54 -20.53 2.81
C ASN A 12 -1.04 -19.08 2.79
N TYR A 13 -1.67 -18.64 3.87
CA TYR A 13 -2.14 -17.27 4.04
C TYR A 13 -1.81 -16.76 5.44
N LEU A 14 -1.66 -15.43 5.57
CA LEU A 14 -1.49 -14.79 6.86
C LEU A 14 -2.86 -14.65 7.53
N ASP A 15 -3.05 -15.28 8.68
CA ASP A 15 -4.23 -15.04 9.52
C ASP A 15 -4.04 -13.69 10.23
N HIS A 16 -4.87 -12.70 9.86
CA HIS A 16 -4.75 -11.36 10.43
C HIS A 16 -5.20 -11.25 11.89
N ASN A 17 -5.94 -12.23 12.42
CA ASN A 17 -6.35 -12.28 13.83
C ASN A 17 -5.21 -12.81 14.70
N THR A 18 -4.56 -13.90 14.29
CA THR A 18 -3.47 -14.52 15.06
C THR A 18 -2.07 -14.08 14.66
N LYS A 19 -1.93 -13.34 13.55
CA LYS A 19 -0.65 -12.92 12.93
C LYS A 19 0.29 -14.08 12.58
N THR A 20 -0.28 -15.25 12.31
CA THR A 20 0.48 -16.45 11.94
C THR A 20 0.12 -16.92 10.55
N HIS A 21 1.08 -17.54 9.86
CA HIS A 21 0.80 -18.18 8.58
C HIS A 21 0.07 -19.50 8.82
N ARG A 22 -1.07 -19.67 8.14
CA ARG A 22 -1.87 -20.89 8.17
C ARG A 22 -1.88 -21.52 6.78
N ARG A 23 -1.91 -22.86 6.77
CA ARG A 23 -2.12 -23.67 5.57
C ARG A 23 -3.61 -23.90 5.38
N PHE A 24 -4.10 -23.65 4.16
CA PHE A 24 -5.45 -23.97 3.74
C PHE A 24 -5.39 -25.04 2.65
N GLU A 25 -6.30 -25.99 2.74
CA GLU A 25 -6.43 -27.10 1.82
C GLU A 25 -7.91 -27.29 1.48
N CYS A 26 -8.22 -27.38 0.19
CA CYS A 26 -9.58 -27.54 -0.31
C CYS A 26 -9.57 -28.24 -1.67
N THR A 27 -10.73 -28.73 -2.10
CA THR A 27 -10.89 -29.26 -3.45
C THR A 27 -10.72 -28.16 -4.50
N ALA A 28 -10.39 -28.55 -5.73
CA ALA A 28 -10.30 -27.63 -6.86
C ALA A 28 -11.64 -26.94 -7.16
N GLU A 29 -12.76 -27.65 -7.02
CA GLU A 29 -14.11 -27.11 -7.22
C GLU A 29 -14.47 -26.06 -6.16
N ASP A 30 -14.19 -26.33 -4.89
CA ASP A 30 -14.39 -25.36 -3.80
C ASP A 30 -13.52 -24.12 -4.00
N PHE A 31 -12.29 -24.32 -4.44
CA PHE A 31 -11.38 -23.23 -4.74
C PHE A 31 -11.94 -22.34 -5.85
N MET A 32 -12.39 -22.92 -6.97
CA MET A 32 -12.98 -22.18 -8.08
C MET A 32 -14.26 -21.44 -7.67
N THR A 33 -15.11 -22.07 -6.87
CA THR A 33 -16.33 -21.45 -6.33
C THR A 33 -16.00 -20.23 -5.46
N ARG A 34 -14.98 -20.32 -4.60
CA ARG A 34 -14.53 -19.19 -3.79
C ARG A 34 -13.86 -18.10 -4.63
N LEU A 35 -13.06 -18.49 -5.62
CA LEU A 35 -12.35 -17.55 -6.48
C LEU A 35 -13.31 -16.69 -7.31
N THR A 36 -14.37 -17.31 -7.84
CA THR A 36 -15.37 -16.61 -8.65
C THR A 36 -16.15 -15.56 -7.87
N GLN A 37 -16.32 -15.70 -6.55
CA GLN A 37 -16.91 -14.66 -5.69
C GLN A 37 -16.10 -13.34 -5.68
N HIS A 38 -14.82 -13.38 -6.02
CA HIS A 38 -13.96 -12.19 -6.12
C HIS A 38 -14.03 -11.50 -7.48
N ILE A 39 -14.73 -12.07 -8.46
CA ILE A 39 -14.89 -11.52 -9.80
C ILE A 39 -16.23 -10.76 -9.85
N PRO A 40 -16.22 -9.42 -9.82
CA PRO A 40 -17.45 -8.65 -9.88
C PRO A 40 -18.06 -8.70 -11.29
N GLU A 41 -19.37 -8.49 -11.37
CA GLU A 41 -20.06 -8.31 -12.64
C GLU A 41 -19.50 -7.12 -13.44
N LYS A 42 -19.68 -7.16 -14.77
CA LYS A 42 -19.21 -6.10 -15.65
C LYS A 42 -19.86 -4.76 -15.28
N GLY A 43 -19.04 -3.78 -14.93
CA GLY A 43 -19.48 -2.45 -14.52
C GLY A 43 -19.76 -2.30 -13.02
N PHE A 44 -19.78 -3.41 -12.26
CA PHE A 44 -19.88 -3.36 -10.81
C PHE A 44 -18.55 -2.91 -10.20
N ARG A 45 -18.61 -1.89 -9.35
CA ARG A 45 -17.44 -1.41 -8.60
C ARG A 45 -17.52 -1.94 -7.18
N LEU A 46 -16.59 -2.84 -6.83
CA LEU A 46 -16.45 -3.32 -5.46
C LEU A 46 -16.13 -2.13 -4.52
N ILE A 47 -16.97 -1.93 -3.51
CA ILE A 47 -16.77 -0.87 -2.51
C ILE A 47 -16.03 -1.46 -1.31
N ARG A 48 -14.73 -1.16 -1.19
CA ARG A 48 -13.92 -1.63 -0.06
C ARG A 48 -14.28 -0.94 1.27
N TYR A 49 -14.70 0.32 1.21
CA TYR A 49 -15.04 1.12 2.39
C TYR A 49 -16.36 1.85 2.17
N TYR A 50 -17.35 1.58 3.01
CA TYR A 50 -18.69 2.17 2.93
C TYR A 50 -19.14 2.66 4.31
N GLY A 51 -20.28 3.37 4.36
CA GLY A 51 -20.83 3.91 5.60
C GLY A 51 -19.83 4.80 6.34
N PHE A 52 -19.65 4.56 7.65
CA PHE A 52 -18.69 5.30 8.47
C PHE A 52 -17.22 5.01 8.14
N LEU A 53 -16.92 3.97 7.35
CA LEU A 53 -15.56 3.68 6.88
C LEU A 53 -15.19 4.44 5.58
N ALA A 54 -16.16 5.07 4.91
CA ALA A 54 -15.90 5.80 3.67
C ALA A 54 -14.93 6.96 3.89
N ASN A 55 -13.93 7.10 3.02
CA ASN A 55 -12.80 8.04 3.21
C ASN A 55 -13.22 9.48 3.58
N ARG A 56 -14.30 9.99 2.97
CA ARG A 56 -14.80 11.36 3.20
C ARG A 56 -15.28 11.59 4.64
N VAL A 57 -15.86 10.58 5.28
CA VAL A 57 -16.51 10.71 6.59
C VAL A 57 -15.79 9.95 7.70
N ARG A 58 -14.89 9.03 7.35
CA ARG A 58 -14.16 8.16 8.28
C ARG A 58 -13.45 8.94 9.38
N GLY A 59 -12.73 10.02 9.05
CA GLY A 59 -12.04 10.84 10.05
C GLY A 59 -12.97 11.47 11.10
N LYS A 60 -14.24 11.70 10.76
CA LYS A 60 -15.25 12.28 11.67
C LYS A 60 -16.08 11.23 12.40
N LEU A 61 -16.41 10.13 11.74
CA LEU A 61 -17.34 9.11 12.26
C LEU A 61 -16.63 7.99 13.01
N LEU A 62 -15.42 7.59 12.59
CA LEU A 62 -14.71 6.48 13.21
C LEU A 62 -14.34 6.72 14.69
N PRO A 63 -13.93 7.94 15.12
CA PRO A 63 -13.75 8.26 16.54
C PRO A 63 -15.03 8.10 17.38
N LYS A 64 -16.20 8.37 16.79
CA LYS A 64 -17.49 8.16 17.47
C LYS A 64 -17.78 6.67 17.66
N VAL A 65 -17.49 5.86 16.63
CA VAL A 65 -17.66 4.39 16.69
C VAL A 65 -16.75 3.78 17.74
N TYR A 66 -15.47 4.19 17.81
CA TYR A 66 -14.55 3.71 18.84
C TYR A 66 -15.05 3.99 20.26
N ARG A 67 -15.54 5.22 20.51
CA ARG A 67 -16.15 5.57 21.80
C ARG A 67 -17.39 4.77 22.15
N LEU A 68 -18.25 4.47 21.17
CA LEU A 68 -19.46 3.66 21.40
C LEU A 68 -19.15 2.18 21.68
N LEU A 69 -17.99 1.70 21.25
CA LEU A 69 -17.54 0.31 21.42
C LEU A 69 -16.52 0.16 22.55
N ASP A 70 -16.26 1.22 23.33
CA ASP A 70 -15.21 1.26 24.36
C ASP A 70 -13.84 0.79 23.85
N GLN A 71 -13.51 1.14 22.60
CA GLN A 71 -12.24 0.79 21.97
C GLN A 71 -11.27 1.98 21.99
N PRO A 72 -9.95 1.73 22.18
CA PRO A 72 -8.96 2.78 22.07
C PRO A 72 -8.87 3.27 20.62
N GLU A 73 -8.89 4.59 20.45
CA GLU A 73 -8.73 5.19 19.13
C GLU A 73 -7.35 4.87 18.55
N LYS A 74 -7.34 4.29 17.34
CA LYS A 74 -6.10 4.02 16.59
C LYS A 74 -5.72 5.25 15.77
N ASN A 75 -5.04 6.19 16.42
CA ASN A 75 -4.47 7.33 15.73
C ASN A 75 -3.14 6.94 15.08
N ALA A 76 -3.07 7.09 13.76
CA ALA A 76 -1.80 6.98 13.04
C ALA A 76 -0.92 8.17 13.46
N GLN A 77 0.28 7.89 13.94
CA GLN A 77 1.25 8.93 14.21
C GLN A 77 1.65 9.57 12.88
N PRO A 78 1.66 10.91 12.77
CA PRO A 78 2.10 11.58 11.55
C PRO A 78 3.61 11.34 11.41
N LEU A 79 4.00 10.41 10.53
CA LEU A 79 5.40 10.22 10.17
C LEU A 79 5.84 11.34 9.23
N HIS A 80 6.97 11.96 9.54
CA HIS A 80 7.57 12.95 8.65
C HIS A 80 8.24 12.25 7.46
N TRP A 81 8.39 12.93 6.32
CA TRP A 81 8.91 12.31 5.10
C TRP A 81 10.29 11.61 5.25
N PRO A 82 11.27 12.08 6.05
CA PRO A 82 12.54 11.39 6.24
C PRO A 82 12.36 10.08 7.01
N GLU A 83 11.45 10.05 7.97
CA GLU A 83 11.13 8.85 8.76
C GLU A 83 10.50 7.78 7.86
N LEU A 84 9.60 8.19 6.95
CA LEU A 84 9.02 7.31 5.94
C LEU A 84 10.09 6.72 5.01
N LEU A 85 11.01 7.55 4.52
CA LEU A 85 12.10 7.09 3.66
C LEU A 85 13.04 6.14 4.41
N LYS A 86 13.39 6.47 5.65
CA LYS A 86 14.23 5.62 6.50
C LYS A 86 13.57 4.29 6.82
N ALA A 87 12.27 4.27 7.12
CA ALA A 87 11.53 3.04 7.36
C ALA A 87 11.41 2.16 6.11
N SER A 88 11.26 2.78 4.93
CA SER A 88 11.04 2.05 3.67
C SER A 88 12.34 1.54 3.04
N PHE A 89 13.42 2.32 3.13
CA PHE A 89 14.68 2.06 2.42
C PHE A 89 15.90 1.89 3.35
N GLY A 90 15.74 2.08 4.66
CA GLY A 90 16.82 1.99 5.65
C GLY A 90 17.77 3.19 5.69
N VAL A 91 17.56 4.20 4.84
CA VAL A 91 18.47 5.36 4.69
C VAL A 91 17.79 6.63 5.16
N ASP A 92 18.45 7.40 6.04
CA ASP A 92 18.00 8.75 6.40
C ASP A 92 18.42 9.74 5.28
N PRO A 93 17.46 10.32 4.53
CA PRO A 93 17.77 11.22 3.43
C PRO A 93 18.35 12.57 3.88
N LEU A 94 18.33 12.85 5.19
CA LEU A 94 18.89 14.06 5.79
C LEU A 94 20.28 13.82 6.40
N VAL A 95 20.93 12.69 6.10
CA VAL A 95 22.32 12.41 6.50
C VAL A 95 23.19 12.30 5.25
N CYS A 96 24.31 13.01 5.22
CA CYS A 96 25.26 12.93 4.12
C CYS A 96 25.91 11.53 4.07
N ILE A 97 25.83 10.84 2.94
CA ILE A 97 26.43 9.51 2.77
C ILE A 97 27.97 9.51 2.83
N LEU A 98 28.62 10.67 2.66
CA LEU A 98 30.08 10.79 2.66
C LEU A 98 30.65 11.16 4.03
N CYS A 99 30.10 12.20 4.67
CA CYS A 99 30.63 12.75 5.92
C CYS A 99 29.69 12.62 7.12
N GLN A 100 28.50 12.02 6.94
CA GLN A 100 27.50 11.80 7.98
C GLN A 100 26.94 13.06 8.65
N SER A 101 27.24 14.25 8.11
CA SER A 101 26.69 15.50 8.61
C SER A 101 25.18 15.62 8.32
N ARG A 102 24.50 16.44 9.11
CA ARG A 102 23.06 16.72 8.95
C ARG A 102 22.85 17.61 7.73
N LEU A 103 22.06 17.12 6.77
CA LEU A 103 21.61 17.89 5.62
C LEU A 103 20.33 18.65 5.96
N VAL A 104 20.14 19.80 5.31
CA VAL A 104 18.93 20.63 5.42
C VAL A 104 18.20 20.58 4.08
N LEU A 105 16.88 20.39 4.13
CA LEU A 105 16.05 20.43 2.94
C LEU A 105 15.99 21.88 2.41
N VAL A 106 16.60 22.13 1.26
CA VAL A 106 16.61 23.46 0.62
C VAL A 106 15.43 23.64 -0.34
N LYS A 107 15.12 22.62 -1.15
CA LYS A 107 14.08 22.70 -2.19
C LYS A 107 13.43 21.35 -2.43
N ARG A 108 12.12 21.37 -2.69
CA ARG A 108 11.38 20.24 -3.25
C ARG A 108 10.99 20.56 -4.68
N THR A 109 11.45 19.74 -5.63
CA THR A 109 11.02 19.84 -7.03
C THR A 109 9.98 18.75 -7.29
N VAL A 110 8.76 19.14 -7.66
CA VAL A 110 7.73 18.17 -8.06
C VAL A 110 8.06 17.69 -9.47
N GLY A 111 8.05 16.38 -9.68
CA GLY A 111 8.34 15.78 -10.98
C GLY A 111 7.35 16.25 -12.06
N LYS A 112 7.83 16.33 -13.31
CA LYS A 112 6.97 16.63 -14.46
C LYS A 112 5.99 15.46 -14.70
N THR A 113 4.80 15.74 -15.23
CA THR A 113 3.84 14.69 -15.63
C THR A 113 4.43 13.79 -16.72
N ILE A 114 3.91 12.57 -16.89
CA ILE A 114 4.37 11.64 -17.95
C ILE A 114 4.35 12.33 -19.34
N ASN A 115 3.30 13.10 -19.64
CA ASN A 115 3.19 13.82 -20.91
C ASN A 115 4.27 14.91 -21.07
N ALA A 116 4.62 15.59 -19.98
CA ALA A 116 5.71 16.56 -19.99
C ALA A 116 7.08 15.88 -20.09
N LEU A 117 7.27 14.72 -19.44
CA LEU A 117 8.49 13.91 -19.52
C LEU A 117 8.74 13.34 -20.92
N ARG A 118 7.70 12.97 -21.67
CA ARG A 118 7.80 12.49 -23.07
C ARG A 118 8.51 13.50 -23.98
N ARG A 119 8.38 14.80 -23.72
CA ARG A 119 9.08 15.86 -24.47
C ARG A 119 10.59 15.82 -24.28
N TYR A 120 11.06 15.18 -23.21
CA TYR A 120 12.48 15.01 -22.87
C TYR A 120 12.96 13.56 -23.06
N HIS A 121 12.32 12.76 -23.92
CA HIS A 121 12.66 11.35 -24.12
C HIS A 121 14.15 11.12 -24.42
N TYR A 122 14.78 12.03 -25.18
CA TYR A 122 16.21 11.95 -25.49
C TYR A 122 17.09 12.19 -24.26
N HIS A 123 16.75 13.15 -23.39
CA HIS A 123 17.48 13.36 -22.13
C HIS A 123 17.34 12.15 -21.21
N LEU A 124 16.14 11.58 -21.12
CA LEU A 124 15.87 10.37 -20.33
C LEU A 124 16.68 9.17 -20.84
N ALA A 125 16.72 8.95 -22.16
CA ALA A 125 17.50 7.87 -22.77
C ALA A 125 19.00 7.99 -22.50
N LEU A 126 19.51 9.23 -22.42
CA LEU A 126 20.91 9.52 -22.11
C LEU A 126 21.22 9.71 -20.62
N MET A 127 20.25 9.47 -19.72
CA MET A 127 20.36 9.75 -18.29
C MET A 127 20.85 11.18 -17.97
N LYS A 128 20.51 12.15 -18.84
CA LYS A 128 20.82 13.56 -18.63
C LYS A 128 19.75 14.21 -17.75
N PRO A 129 20.11 15.21 -16.92
CA PRO A 129 19.15 15.96 -16.13
C PRO A 129 18.08 16.60 -17.03
N ILE A 130 16.83 16.54 -16.59
CA ILE A 130 15.73 17.28 -17.21
C ILE A 130 15.71 18.70 -16.60
N PRO A 131 15.68 19.76 -17.42
CA PRO A 131 15.55 21.13 -16.92
C PRO A 131 14.31 21.29 -16.05
N ALA A 132 14.44 22.05 -14.96
CA ALA A 132 13.35 22.32 -14.00
C ALA A 132 12.10 22.87 -14.69
#